data_AF-A0A2E0QA36-F1
#
_entry.id   AF-A0A2E0QA36-F1
#
_cell.length_a   1.000
_cell.length_b   1.000
_cell.length_c   1.000
_cell.angle_alpha   90.00
_cell.angle_beta   90.00
_cell.angle_gamma   90.00
#
_symmetry.space_group_name_H-M   'P 1'
#
loop_
_entity.id
_entity.type
_entity.pdbx_description
1 polymer ?
#
loop_
_entity_poly.entity_id
_entity_poly.type
_entity_poly.pdbx_seq_one_letter_code
_entity_poly.pdbx_strand_id
1 'polypeptide(L)'
;MNDIIKEAEEDLQKERLLNFWNQYKFFIIAALSALILGTAAVSLYQDWALNRDHAATAKIRASLVGIAPVSLDALEKLDQELPKKHRAIADMLAADKAVGGDDKATTIKNLQAVIDNNVADPLLRDMARVNLASVYLSIKDTEFKKIETTLLPVLKDRKNAFYVQALLYFSVAQANKAQDYEQALVSLDKIKNAEQSSSTINELARILTLVYQNEQEKAAK
;
A
#
# COMPACT_ATOMS: atom_id res chain seq x y z
N MET A 1 -9.37 6.47 -75.68
CA MET A 1 -9.69 5.07 -75.34
C MET A 1 -8.90 4.71 -74.07
N ASN A 2 -9.41 5.08 -72.89
CA ASN A 2 -8.92 4.60 -71.59
C ASN A 2 -9.91 4.89 -70.44
N ASP A 3 -10.94 5.71 -70.67
CA ASP A 3 -11.87 6.11 -69.61
C ASP A 3 -12.99 5.08 -69.33
N ILE A 4 -13.40 4.28 -70.33
CA ILE A 4 -14.48 3.28 -70.17
C ILE A 4 -14.05 2.06 -69.33
N ILE A 5 -12.75 1.73 -69.28
CA ILE A 5 -12.25 0.61 -68.46
C ILE A 5 -12.09 1.00 -66.98
N LYS A 6 -11.91 2.30 -66.68
CA LYS A 6 -11.89 2.79 -65.29
C LYS A 6 -13.27 2.85 -64.65
N GLU A 7 -14.32 3.23 -65.39
CA GLU A 7 -15.69 3.30 -64.86
C GLU A 7 -16.24 1.92 -64.44
N ALA A 8 -15.90 0.86 -65.18
CA ALA A 8 -16.34 -0.51 -64.85
C ALA A 8 -15.62 -1.10 -63.62
N GLU A 9 -14.39 -0.67 -63.34
CA GLU A 9 -13.60 -1.15 -62.20
C GLU A 9 -13.99 -0.42 -60.89
N GLU A 10 -14.45 0.83 -60.98
CA GLU A 10 -14.97 1.60 -59.84
C GLU A 10 -16.30 1.06 -59.30
N ASP A 11 -17.22 0.61 -60.16
CA ASP A 11 -18.50 0.06 -59.70
C ASP A 11 -18.37 -1.33 -59.07
N LEU A 12 -17.42 -2.16 -59.54
CA LEU A 12 -17.10 -3.46 -58.91
C LEU A 12 -16.43 -3.30 -57.53
N GLN A 13 -15.62 -2.25 -57.32
CA GLN A 13 -15.07 -1.95 -56.00
C GLN A 13 -16.16 -1.48 -55.03
N LYS A 14 -17.10 -0.64 -55.49
CA LYS A 14 -18.25 -0.21 -54.70
C LYS A 14 -19.13 -1.39 -54.29
N GLU A 15 -19.44 -2.33 -55.19
CA GLU A 15 -20.22 -3.53 -54.85
C GLU A 15 -19.53 -4.43 -53.82
N ARG A 16 -18.21 -4.61 -53.92
CA ARG A 16 -17.46 -5.41 -52.93
C ARG A 16 -17.44 -4.76 -51.55
N LEU A 17 -17.26 -3.45 -51.46
CA LEU A 17 -17.37 -2.72 -50.20
C LEU A 17 -18.80 -2.76 -49.64
N LEU A 18 -19.82 -2.63 -50.49
CA LEU A 18 -21.23 -2.71 -50.10
C LEU A 18 -21.63 -4.10 -49.61
N ASN A 19 -21.15 -5.17 -50.24
CA ASN A 19 -21.41 -6.54 -49.78
C ASN A 19 -20.68 -6.84 -48.47
N PHE A 20 -19.43 -6.41 -48.31
CA PHE A 20 -18.71 -6.55 -47.04
C PHE A 20 -19.40 -5.78 -45.91
N TRP A 21 -19.83 -4.54 -46.20
CA TRP A 21 -20.61 -3.75 -45.26
C TRP A 21 -21.96 -4.42 -44.94
N ASN A 22 -22.71 -4.89 -45.93
CA ASN A 22 -24.00 -5.54 -45.69
C ASN A 22 -23.90 -6.84 -44.90
N GLN A 23 -22.82 -7.59 -45.05
CA GLN A 23 -22.60 -8.85 -44.35
C GLN A 23 -22.05 -8.65 -42.92
N TYR A 24 -21.19 -7.64 -42.70
CA TYR A 24 -20.53 -7.42 -41.40
C TYR A 24 -21.06 -6.21 -40.60
N LYS A 25 -21.95 -5.37 -41.15
CA LYS A 25 -22.51 -4.19 -40.45
C LYS A 25 -23.08 -4.53 -39.08
N PHE A 26 -23.76 -5.66 -38.95
CA PHE A 26 -24.35 -6.06 -37.67
C PHE A 26 -23.29 -6.39 -36.63
N PHE A 27 -22.22 -7.09 -37.00
CA PHE A 27 -21.09 -7.40 -36.11
C PHE A 27 -20.31 -6.14 -35.72
N ILE A 28 -20.09 -5.23 -36.67
CA ILE A 28 -19.40 -3.96 -36.42
C ILE A 28 -20.22 -3.08 -35.46
N ILE A 29 -21.53 -2.98 -35.69
CA ILE A 29 -22.44 -2.25 -34.81
C ILE A 29 -22.49 -2.90 -33.43
N ALA A 30 -22.61 -4.22 -33.34
CA ALA A 30 -22.63 -4.94 -32.06
C ALA A 30 -21.33 -4.77 -31.27
N ALA A 31 -20.17 -4.80 -31.92
CA ALA A 31 -18.87 -4.58 -31.29
C ALA A 31 -18.72 -3.14 -30.77
N LEU A 32 -19.15 -2.14 -31.56
CA LEU A 32 -19.18 -0.74 -31.12
C LEU A 32 -20.15 -0.53 -29.96
N SER A 33 -21.34 -1.12 -30.00
CA SER A 33 -22.30 -1.06 -28.91
C SER A 33 -21.78 -1.74 -27.63
N ALA A 34 -21.11 -2.88 -27.74
CA ALA A 34 -20.49 -3.56 -26.59
C ALA A 34 -19.37 -2.71 -25.96
N LEU A 35 -18.57 -2.00 -26.76
CA LEU A 35 -17.56 -1.05 -26.26
C LEU A 35 -18.19 0.12 -25.50
N ILE A 36 -19.25 0.71 -26.05
CA ILE A 36 -19.97 1.82 -25.41
C ILE A 36 -20.63 1.34 -24.10
N LEU A 37 -21.29 0.18 -24.11
CA LEU A 37 -21.93 -0.39 -22.92
C LEU A 37 -20.91 -0.82 -21.86
N GLY A 38 -19.76 -1.38 -22.26
CA GLY A 38 -18.67 -1.72 -21.35
C GLY A 38 -18.09 -0.47 -20.67
N THR A 39 -17.89 0.60 -21.44
CA THR A 39 -17.40 1.88 -20.90
C THR A 39 -18.45 2.53 -19.98
N ALA A 40 -19.73 2.49 -20.35
CA ALA A 40 -20.82 3.00 -19.53
C ALA A 40 -21.01 2.21 -18.22
N ALA A 41 -20.84 0.89 -18.24
CA ALA A 41 -20.88 0.06 -17.03
C ALA A 41 -19.72 0.37 -16.07
N VAL A 42 -18.52 0.62 -16.61
CA VAL A 42 -17.36 1.05 -15.83
C VAL A 42 -17.58 2.44 -15.24
N SER A 43 -18.13 3.39 -16.02
CA SER A 43 -18.43 4.74 -15.54
C SER A 43 -19.51 4.74 -14.45
N LEU A 44 -20.59 3.98 -14.61
CA LEU A 44 -21.65 3.85 -13.60
C LEU A 44 -21.14 3.21 -12.30
N TYR A 45 -20.24 2.22 -12.41
CA TYR A 45 -19.58 1.64 -11.25
C TYR A 45 -18.63 2.63 -10.56
N GLN A 46 -17.90 3.44 -11.33
CA GLN A 46 -17.04 4.49 -10.81
C GLN A 46 -17.84 5.60 -10.12
N ASP A 47 -18.95 6.06 -10.69
CA ASP A 47 -19.80 7.10 -10.08
C ASP A 47 -20.47 6.60 -8.78
N TRP A 48 -20.91 5.35 -8.75
CA TRP A 48 -21.42 4.73 -7.52
C TRP A 48 -20.34 4.55 -6.46
N ALA A 49 -19.12 4.18 -6.87
CA ALA A 49 -17.96 4.09 -5.98
C ALA A 49 -17.53 5.47 -5.44
N LEU A 50 -17.53 6.52 -6.29
CA LEU A 50 -17.19 7.89 -5.91
C LEU A 50 -18.17 8.44 -4.86
N ASN A 51 -19.48 8.21 -5.04
CA ASN A 51 -20.47 8.62 -4.04
C ASN A 51 -20.29 7.89 -2.69
N ARG A 52 -19.90 6.60 -2.72
CA ARG A 52 -19.55 5.83 -1.51
C ARG A 52 -18.25 6.32 -0.85
N ASP A 53 -17.25 6.67 -1.65
CA ASP A 53 -15.94 7.13 -1.18
C ASP A 53 -16.07 8.52 -0.48
N HIS A 54 -16.93 9.41 -0.99
CA HIS A 54 -17.26 10.67 -0.32
C HIS A 54 -17.96 10.48 1.02
N ALA A 55 -18.95 9.59 1.09
CA ALA A 55 -19.64 9.27 2.35
C ALA A 55 -18.71 8.60 3.37
N ALA A 56 -17.84 7.69 2.93
CA ALA A 56 -16.83 7.04 3.76
C ALA A 56 -15.82 8.06 4.33
N THR A 57 -15.31 8.96 3.48
CA THR A 57 -14.39 10.03 3.91
C THR A 57 -15.07 11.01 4.88
N ALA A 58 -16.34 11.33 4.67
CA ALA A 58 -17.13 12.17 5.57
C ALA A 58 -17.33 11.50 6.95
N LYS A 59 -17.59 10.20 6.99
CA LYS A 59 -17.70 9.43 8.25
C LYS A 59 -16.35 9.39 9.01
N ILE A 60 -15.25 9.13 8.31
CA ILE A 60 -13.90 9.16 8.91
C ILE A 60 -13.59 10.56 9.46
N ARG A 61 -13.84 11.61 8.67
CA ARG A 61 -13.60 13.00 9.10
C ARG A 61 -14.48 13.39 10.28
N ALA A 62 -15.76 12.99 10.30
CA ALA A 62 -16.65 13.22 11.42
C ALA A 62 -16.15 12.54 12.71
N SER A 63 -15.61 11.32 12.59
CA SER A 63 -14.98 10.63 13.72
C SER A 63 -13.71 11.33 14.22
N LEU A 64 -12.94 11.99 13.34
CA LEU A 64 -11.70 12.67 13.71
C LEU A 64 -11.91 14.10 14.24
N VAL A 65 -12.96 14.80 13.79
CA VAL A 65 -13.21 16.23 14.08
C VAL A 65 -14.19 16.45 15.25
N GLY A 66 -15.03 15.47 15.58
CA GLY A 66 -16.05 15.60 16.62
C GLY A 66 -15.57 15.29 18.04
N ILE A 67 -14.93 16.26 18.72
CA ILE A 67 -14.97 16.65 20.17
C ILE A 67 -14.96 15.57 21.30
N ALA A 68 -14.89 14.27 21.02
CA ALA A 68 -14.70 13.21 22.01
C ALA A 68 -13.70 12.17 21.49
N PRO A 69 -12.87 11.56 22.35
CA PRO A 69 -12.04 10.43 21.94
C PRO A 69 -12.95 9.32 21.42
N VAL A 70 -12.89 9.04 20.11
CA VAL A 70 -13.59 7.91 19.50
C VAL A 70 -13.10 6.65 20.19
N SER A 71 -14.02 5.90 20.80
CA SER A 71 -13.70 4.63 21.46
C SER A 71 -13.30 3.58 20.42
N LEU A 72 -12.54 2.58 20.87
CA LEU A 72 -12.16 1.44 20.02
C LEU A 72 -13.41 0.76 19.43
N ASP A 73 -14.45 0.54 20.24
CA ASP A 73 -15.73 -0.05 19.80
C ASP A 73 -16.42 0.75 18.68
N ALA A 74 -16.33 2.08 18.72
CA ALA A 74 -16.90 2.93 17.69
C ALA A 74 -16.11 2.82 16.37
N LEU A 75 -14.79 2.65 16.44
CA LEU A 75 -13.95 2.40 15.27
C LEU A 75 -14.19 1.01 14.67
N GLU A 76 -14.36 -0.03 15.50
CA GLU A 76 -14.68 -1.38 15.01
C GLU A 76 -16.04 -1.43 14.31
N LYS A 77 -17.04 -0.72 14.84
CA LYS A 77 -18.34 -0.57 14.16
C LYS A 77 -18.21 0.20 12.85
N LEU A 78 -17.44 1.29 12.84
CA LEU A 78 -17.19 2.09 11.64
C LEU A 78 -16.52 1.25 10.55
N ASP A 79 -15.57 0.40 10.91
CA ASP A 79 -14.89 -0.49 9.95
C ASP A 79 -15.86 -1.41 9.20
N GLN A 80 -16.81 -2.00 9.93
CA GLN A 80 -17.85 -2.87 9.34
C GLN A 80 -18.72 -2.13 8.31
N GLU A 81 -18.99 -0.85 8.55
CA GLU A 81 -19.79 0.01 7.67
C GLU A 81 -19.01 0.55 6.46
N LEU A 82 -17.67 0.55 6.52
CA LEU A 82 -16.84 1.14 5.47
C LEU A 82 -16.66 0.18 4.27
N PRO A 83 -16.59 0.72 3.04
CA PRO A 83 -16.12 -0.04 1.89
C PRO A 83 -14.71 -0.57 2.15
N LYS A 84 -14.39 -1.77 1.63
CA LYS A 84 -13.10 -2.44 1.85
C LYS A 84 -11.88 -1.53 1.65
N LYS A 85 -11.89 -0.65 0.63
CA LYS A 85 -10.84 0.34 0.36
C LYS A 85 -10.56 1.32 1.52
N HIS A 86 -11.58 1.66 2.31
CA HIS A 86 -11.50 2.64 3.41
C HIS A 86 -11.28 2.02 4.79
N ARG A 87 -11.50 0.71 4.93
CA ARG A 87 -11.29 -0.05 6.17
C ARG A 87 -9.89 0.12 6.76
N ALA A 88 -8.88 0.14 5.89
CA ALA A 88 -7.50 0.37 6.29
C ALA A 88 -7.26 1.66 7.10
N ILE A 89 -8.07 2.70 6.90
CA ILE A 89 -7.96 3.93 7.70
C ILE A 89 -8.58 3.74 9.08
N ALA A 90 -9.74 3.07 9.17
CA ALA A 90 -10.37 2.75 10.45
C ALA A 90 -9.51 1.80 11.28
N ASP A 91 -8.96 0.75 10.66
CA ASP A 91 -8.00 -0.16 11.28
C ASP A 91 -6.75 0.59 11.78
N MET A 92 -6.23 1.54 11.01
CA MET A 92 -5.09 2.36 11.44
C MET A 92 -5.40 3.17 12.71
N LEU A 93 -6.57 3.81 12.75
CA LEU A 93 -7.00 4.59 13.91
C LEU A 93 -7.25 3.69 15.13
N ALA A 94 -7.81 2.50 14.92
CA ALA A 94 -8.02 1.52 15.98
C ALA A 94 -6.70 1.01 16.56
N ALA A 95 -5.70 0.78 15.70
CA ALA A 95 -4.34 0.42 16.13
C ALA A 95 -3.70 1.51 16.98
N ASP A 96 -3.79 2.79 16.58
CA ASP A 96 -3.26 3.93 17.32
C ASP A 96 -3.91 4.10 18.71
N LYS A 97 -5.25 3.94 18.77
CA LYS A 97 -5.97 3.94 20.04
C LYS A 97 -5.54 2.80 20.96
N ALA A 98 -5.34 1.60 20.41
CA ALA A 98 -4.87 0.45 21.18
C ALA A 98 -3.45 0.63 21.72
N VAL A 99 -2.55 1.29 20.96
CA VAL A 99 -1.21 1.66 21.46
C VAL A 99 -1.30 2.57 22.67
N GLY A 100 -2.18 3.59 22.64
CA GLY A 100 -2.42 4.48 23.77
C GLY A 100 -2.96 3.78 25.03
N GLY A 101 -3.57 2.61 24.87
CA GLY A 101 -4.05 1.75 25.95
C GLY A 101 -3.12 0.59 26.34
N ASP A 102 -1.92 0.50 25.74
CA ASP A 102 -0.97 -0.63 25.87
C ASP A 102 -1.54 -2.01 25.45
N ASP A 103 -2.59 -2.03 24.62
CA ASP A 103 -3.18 -3.27 24.08
C ASP A 103 -2.48 -3.70 22.80
N LYS A 104 -1.31 -4.34 22.96
CA LYS A 104 -0.47 -4.81 21.85
C LYS A 104 -1.19 -5.84 20.96
N ALA A 105 -2.08 -6.66 21.52
CA ALA A 105 -2.78 -7.68 20.75
C ALA A 105 -3.75 -7.05 19.75
N THR A 106 -4.53 -6.07 20.23
CA THR A 106 -5.43 -5.29 19.38
C THR A 106 -4.67 -4.44 18.36
N THR A 107 -3.55 -3.83 18.76
CA THR A 107 -2.68 -3.11 17.81
C THR A 107 -2.19 -4.03 16.68
N ILE A 108 -1.67 -5.22 17.02
CA ILE A 108 -1.19 -6.19 16.03
C ILE A 108 -2.33 -6.60 15.09
N LYS A 109 -3.49 -6.97 15.63
CA LYS A 109 -4.68 -7.38 14.86
C LYS A 109 -5.04 -6.35 13.79
N ASN A 110 -5.18 -5.09 14.20
CA ASN A 110 -5.61 -4.02 13.30
C ASN A 110 -4.52 -3.66 12.27
N LEU A 111 -3.24 -3.62 12.66
CA LEU A 111 -2.14 -3.42 11.71
C LEU A 111 -2.05 -4.53 10.66
N GLN A 112 -2.26 -5.78 11.07
CA GLN A 112 -2.29 -6.92 10.17
C GLN A 112 -3.45 -6.79 9.16
N ALA A 113 -4.63 -6.38 9.62
CA ALA A 113 -5.80 -6.14 8.76
C ALA A 113 -5.51 -5.09 7.66
N VAL A 114 -4.80 -4.00 8.00
CA VAL A 114 -4.34 -3.01 7.01
C VAL A 114 -3.44 -3.65 5.97
N ILE A 115 -2.44 -4.44 6.40
CA ILE A 115 -1.45 -5.08 5.52
C ILE A 115 -2.12 -6.07 4.56
N ASP A 116 -3.10 -6.83 5.05
CA ASP A 116 -3.83 -7.87 4.31
C ASP A 116 -4.89 -7.28 3.36
N ASN A 117 -5.24 -6.00 3.52
CA ASN A 117 -6.18 -5.31 2.66
C ASN A 117 -5.57 -4.94 1.30
N ASN A 118 -5.66 -5.86 0.33
CA ASN A 118 -5.10 -5.70 -1.00
C ASN A 118 -5.66 -4.56 -1.87
N VAL A 119 -6.81 -3.98 -1.48
CA VAL A 119 -7.42 -2.83 -2.19
C VAL A 119 -7.17 -1.50 -1.49
N ALA A 120 -6.46 -1.51 -0.35
CA ALA A 120 -6.01 -0.30 0.33
C ALA A 120 -4.82 0.33 -0.39
N ASP A 121 -4.59 1.62 -0.11
CA ASP A 121 -3.43 2.35 -0.59
C ASP A 121 -2.12 1.62 -0.19
N PRO A 122 -1.22 1.31 -1.14
CA PRO A 122 0.08 0.72 -0.84
C PRO A 122 0.87 1.47 0.24
N LEU A 123 0.79 2.80 0.27
CA LEU A 123 1.47 3.63 1.26
C LEU A 123 0.95 3.37 2.67
N LEU A 124 -0.36 3.20 2.84
CA LEU A 124 -0.96 2.83 4.13
C LEU A 124 -0.51 1.44 4.58
N ARG A 125 -0.39 0.49 3.65
CA ARG A 125 0.08 -0.87 3.93
C ARG A 125 1.55 -0.86 4.36
N ASP A 126 2.39 -0.05 3.73
CA ASP A 126 3.80 0.08 4.12
C ASP A 126 3.98 0.78 5.46
N MET A 127 3.19 1.80 5.74
CA MET A 127 3.14 2.43 7.06
C MET A 127 2.74 1.42 8.14
N ALA A 128 1.71 0.60 7.88
CA ALA A 128 1.29 -0.44 8.81
C ALA A 128 2.37 -1.51 9.04
N ARG A 129 3.17 -1.88 8.02
CA ARG A 129 4.32 -2.78 8.18
C ARG A 129 5.36 -2.22 9.13
N VAL A 130 5.73 -0.94 8.97
CA VAL A 130 6.74 -0.31 9.82
C VAL A 130 6.24 -0.16 11.26
N ASN A 131 4.97 0.22 11.45
CA ASN A 131 4.35 0.26 12.77
C ASN A 131 4.23 -1.14 13.41
N LEU A 132 3.92 -2.18 12.63
CA LEU A 132 3.84 -3.54 13.15
C LEU A 132 5.21 -4.05 13.60
N ALA A 133 6.27 -3.73 12.85
CA ALA A 133 7.63 -4.04 13.23
C ALA A 133 8.05 -3.35 14.55
N SER A 134 7.65 -2.09 14.78
CA SER A 134 7.95 -1.40 16.05
C SER A 134 7.26 -2.07 17.24
N VAL A 135 6.00 -2.50 17.09
CA VAL A 135 5.27 -3.25 18.12
C VAL A 135 5.96 -4.58 18.39
N TYR A 136 6.37 -5.32 17.35
CA TYR A 136 7.11 -6.57 17.49
C TYR A 136 8.46 -6.40 18.19
N LEU A 137 9.19 -5.31 17.94
CA LEU A 137 10.42 -4.98 18.65
C LEU A 137 10.18 -4.77 20.16
N SER A 138 9.04 -4.19 20.54
CA SER A 138 8.67 -3.96 21.94
C SER A 138 8.28 -5.23 22.72
N ILE A 139 8.04 -6.34 22.02
CA ILE A 139 7.66 -7.62 22.62
C ILE A 139 8.93 -8.46 22.78
N LYS A 140 9.20 -8.90 24.02
CA LYS A 140 10.45 -9.58 24.37
C LYS A 140 10.71 -10.81 23.50
N ASP A 141 9.73 -11.70 23.40
CA ASP A 141 9.89 -13.02 22.79
C ASP A 141 9.57 -13.05 21.28
N THR A 142 9.50 -11.89 20.61
CA THR A 142 9.33 -11.87 19.16
C THR A 142 10.61 -12.31 18.44
N GLU A 143 10.48 -13.34 17.61
CA GLU A 143 11.54 -13.81 16.73
C GLU A 143 11.92 -12.77 15.67
N PHE A 144 13.22 -12.66 15.38
CA PHE A 144 13.75 -11.81 14.32
C PHE A 144 13.05 -12.06 12.97
N LYS A 145 12.79 -13.33 12.62
CA LYS A 145 12.19 -13.71 11.33
C LYS A 145 10.82 -13.08 11.09
N LYS A 146 10.04 -12.88 12.17
CA LYS A 146 8.73 -12.24 12.10
C LYS A 146 8.87 -10.77 11.68
N ILE A 147 9.80 -10.05 12.32
CA ILE A 147 10.10 -8.64 12.01
C ILE A 147 10.69 -8.50 10.60
N GLU A 148 11.63 -9.37 10.24
CA GLU A 148 12.22 -9.42 8.90
C GLU A 148 11.12 -9.57 7.83
N THR A 149 10.26 -10.57 7.98
CA THR A 149 9.18 -10.84 7.03
C THR A 149 8.24 -9.64 6.88
N THR A 150 7.94 -8.95 7.98
CA THR A 150 7.11 -7.73 7.97
C THR A 150 7.78 -6.58 7.22
N LEU A 151 9.09 -6.37 7.38
CA LEU A 151 9.80 -5.22 6.82
C LEU A 151 10.34 -5.43 5.39
N LEU A 152 10.57 -6.68 4.97
CA LEU A 152 11.13 -7.00 3.65
C LEU A 152 10.40 -6.33 2.47
N PRO A 153 9.05 -6.24 2.41
CA PRO A 153 8.38 -5.53 1.33
C PRO A 153 8.77 -4.05 1.21
N VAL A 154 8.97 -3.37 2.35
CA VAL A 154 9.37 -1.96 2.40
C VAL A 154 10.85 -1.80 2.07
N LEU A 155 11.70 -2.69 2.59
CA LEU A 155 13.15 -2.66 2.39
C LEU A 155 13.60 -2.98 0.95
N LYS A 156 12.75 -3.62 0.15
CA LYS A 156 13.03 -3.92 -1.27
C LYS A 156 13.06 -2.67 -2.15
N ASP A 157 12.32 -1.63 -1.79
CA ASP A 157 12.26 -0.39 -2.55
C ASP A 157 12.95 0.75 -1.78
N ARG A 158 14.15 1.13 -2.23
CA ARG A 158 14.92 2.23 -1.63
C ARG A 158 14.26 3.59 -1.77
N LYS A 159 13.28 3.74 -2.67
CA LYS A 159 12.54 4.99 -2.86
C LYS A 159 11.30 5.06 -1.98
N ASN A 160 10.92 3.96 -1.32
CA ASN A 160 9.77 3.91 -0.44
C ASN A 160 9.91 4.97 0.67
N ALA A 161 8.83 5.73 0.92
CA ALA A 161 8.83 6.80 1.92
C ALA A 161 9.23 6.33 3.33
N PHE A 162 9.03 5.05 3.63
CA PHE A 162 9.35 4.44 4.93
C PHE A 162 10.63 3.61 4.92
N TYR A 163 11.41 3.62 3.81
CA TYR A 163 12.61 2.80 3.66
C TYR A 163 13.61 3.02 4.81
N VAL A 164 13.95 4.28 5.11
CA VAL A 164 14.96 4.60 6.13
C VAL A 164 14.49 4.19 7.53
N GLN A 165 13.22 4.42 7.84
CA GLN A 165 12.63 4.02 9.13
C GLN A 165 12.58 2.51 9.28
N ALA A 166 12.17 1.80 8.21
CA ALA A 166 12.20 0.34 8.17
C ALA A 166 13.62 -0.19 8.37
N LEU A 167 14.62 0.43 7.74
CA LEU A 167 16.02 0.02 7.85
C LEU A 167 16.58 0.24 9.26
N LEU A 168 16.17 1.33 9.92
CA LEU A 168 16.49 1.58 11.32
C LEU A 168 15.91 0.47 12.21
N TYR A 169 14.62 0.17 12.11
CA TYR A 169 13.99 -0.91 12.89
C TYR A 169 14.56 -2.28 12.57
N PHE A 170 14.93 -2.53 11.31
CA PHE A 170 15.59 -3.76 10.90
C PHE A 170 16.96 -3.91 11.57
N SER A 171 17.78 -2.84 11.62
CA SER A 171 19.07 -2.87 12.32
C SER A 171 18.92 -3.14 13.83
N VAL A 172 17.90 -2.56 14.46
CA VAL A 172 17.57 -2.82 15.87
C VAL A 172 17.14 -4.28 16.06
N ALA A 173 16.37 -4.84 15.13
CA ALA A 173 15.97 -6.24 15.17
C ALA A 173 17.17 -7.18 15.02
N GLN A 174 18.10 -6.89 14.10
CA GLN A 174 19.33 -7.67 13.91
C GLN A 174 20.14 -7.75 15.20
N ALA A 175 20.43 -6.60 15.82
CA ALA A 175 21.18 -6.55 17.06
C ALA A 175 20.41 -7.20 18.23
N ASN A 176 19.17 -6.78 18.48
CA ASN A 176 18.49 -7.14 19.73
C ASN A 176 17.73 -8.47 19.69
N LYS A 177 17.34 -8.94 18.50
CA LYS A 177 16.60 -10.22 18.35
C LYS A 177 17.45 -11.33 17.77
N ALA A 178 18.37 -11.04 16.85
CA ALA A 178 19.26 -12.03 16.26
C ALA A 178 20.67 -12.05 16.88
N GLN A 179 21.03 -11.07 17.72
CA GLN A 179 22.39 -10.88 18.25
C GLN A 179 23.43 -10.72 17.12
N ASP A 180 22.99 -10.27 15.95
CA ASP A 180 23.81 -10.06 14.77
C ASP A 180 24.22 -8.58 14.67
N TYR A 181 25.21 -8.21 15.48
CA TYR A 181 25.73 -6.85 15.54
C TYR A 181 26.44 -6.44 14.25
N GLU A 182 27.07 -7.38 13.55
CA GLU A 182 27.76 -7.11 12.29
C GLU A 182 26.77 -6.64 11.23
N GLN A 183 25.68 -7.38 11.01
CA GLN A 183 24.66 -6.98 10.04
C GLN A 183 23.90 -5.73 10.48
N ALA A 184 23.69 -5.53 11.79
CA ALA A 184 23.11 -4.31 12.31
C ALA A 184 23.95 -3.08 11.92
N LEU A 185 25.28 -3.14 12.09
CA LEU A 185 26.20 -2.06 11.72
C LEU A 185 26.20 -1.79 10.21
N VAL A 186 26.16 -2.84 9.39
CA VAL A 186 26.02 -2.71 7.92
C VAL A 186 24.71 -2.00 7.54
N SER A 187 23.61 -2.31 8.22
CA SER A 187 22.33 -1.65 7.99
C SER A 187 22.35 -0.18 8.41
N LEU A 188 23.02 0.16 9.52
CA LEU A 188 23.15 1.53 10.01
C LEU A 188 24.01 2.41 9.09
N ASP A 189 25.08 1.88 8.50
CA ASP A 189 25.91 2.63 7.54
C ASP A 189 25.11 3.03 6.28
N LYS A 190 24.20 2.18 5.82
CA LYS A 190 23.29 2.49 4.71
C LYS A 190 22.36 3.66 5.01
N ILE A 191 21.99 3.90 6.28
CA ILE A 191 21.14 5.03 6.68
C ILE A 191 21.89 6.35 6.53
N LYS A 192 23.16 6.40 6.94
CA LYS A 192 24.01 7.59 6.86
C LYS A 192 24.13 8.14 5.45
N ASN A 193 24.07 7.26 4.46
CA ASN A 193 24.22 7.59 3.03
C ASN A 193 22.87 7.73 2.31
N ALA A 194 21.73 7.62 3.00
CA ALA A 194 20.41 7.67 2.39
C ALA A 194 19.91 9.11 2.20
N GLU A 195 19.54 9.48 0.97
CA GLU A 195 19.04 10.82 0.62
C GLU A 195 17.76 11.21 1.39
N GLN A 196 16.93 10.23 1.76
CA GLN A 196 15.66 10.44 2.44
C GLN A 196 15.79 10.51 3.98
N SER A 197 17.01 10.45 4.54
CA SER A 197 17.22 10.38 5.99
C SER A 197 17.11 11.75 6.67
N SER A 198 16.28 11.84 7.71
CA SER A 198 16.17 13.05 8.53
C SER A 198 17.37 13.21 9.46
N SER A 199 17.60 14.44 9.95
CA SER A 199 18.67 14.71 10.94
C SER A 199 18.54 13.84 12.20
N THR A 200 17.31 13.67 12.70
CA THR A 200 17.01 12.82 13.86
C THR A 200 17.33 11.35 13.61
N ILE A 201 16.96 10.81 12.44
CA ILE A 201 17.26 9.40 12.11
C ILE A 201 18.77 9.19 11.98
N ASN A 202 19.50 10.13 11.38
CA ASN A 202 20.95 10.09 11.29
C ASN A 202 21.63 10.16 12.67
N GLU A 203 21.08 10.93 13.61
CA GLU A 203 21.57 10.98 14.98
C GLU A 203 21.32 9.66 15.71
N LEU A 204 20.11 9.11 15.63
CA LEU A 204 19.77 7.80 16.21
C LEU A 204 20.67 6.70 15.65
N ALA A 205 20.87 6.66 14.32
CA ALA A 205 21.73 5.68 13.69
C ALA A 205 23.17 5.75 14.23
N ARG A 206 23.71 6.96 14.41
CA ARG A 206 25.05 7.17 14.97
C ARG A 206 25.17 6.67 16.41
N ILE A 207 24.17 6.95 17.24
CA ILE A 207 24.13 6.47 18.64
C ILE A 207 24.10 4.94 18.66
N LEU A 208 23.23 4.33 17.85
CA LEU A 208 23.13 2.87 17.76
C LEU A 208 24.43 2.23 17.24
N THR A 209 25.12 2.85 16.29
CA THR A 209 26.43 2.39 15.82
C THR A 209 27.42 2.27 16.97
N LEU A 210 27.52 3.30 17.82
CA LEU A 210 28.43 3.29 18.98
C LEU A 210 28.05 2.20 19.99
N VAL A 211 26.76 2.03 20.25
CA VAL A 211 26.25 1.00 21.16
C VAL A 211 26.58 -0.40 20.66
N TYR A 212 26.30 -0.69 19.38
CA TYR A 212 26.48 -2.02 18.82
C TYR A 212 27.95 -2.37 18.58
N GLN A 213 28.81 -1.40 18.29
CA GLN A 213 30.26 -1.63 18.27
C GLN A 213 30.78 -2.09 19.65
N ASN A 214 30.33 -1.44 20.72
CA ASN A 214 30.73 -1.81 22.08
C ASN A 214 30.21 -3.22 22.44
N GLU A 215 28.95 -3.53 22.13
CA GLU A 215 28.40 -4.87 22.39
C GLU A 215 29.11 -5.96 21.56
N GLN A 216 29.45 -5.67 20.30
CA GLN A 216 30.23 -6.59 19.46
C GLN A 216 31.62 -6.87 20.06
N GLU A 217 32.32 -5.84 20.54
CA GLU A 217 33.63 -5.98 21.20
C GLU A 217 33.55 -6.79 22.50
N LYS A 218 32.47 -6.62 23.29
CA LYS A 218 32.23 -7.42 24.49
C LYS A 218 31.97 -8.89 24.16
N ALA A 219 31.20 -9.16 23.12
CA ALA A 219 30.89 -10.53 22.69
C ALA A 219 32.12 -11.28 22.12
N ALA A 220 33.15 -10.54 21.68
CA ALA A 220 34.39 -11.09 21.15
C ALA A 220 35.46 -11.39 22.21
N LYS A 221 35.24 -11.03 23.48
CA LYS A 221 36.15 -11.27 24.62
C LYS A 221 35.68 -12.45 25.46
#